data_AF-A0A966Z9W0-F1
#
_entry.id   AF-A0A966Z9W0-F1
#
_cell.length_a   1.000
_cell.length_b   1.000
_cell.length_c   1.000
_cell.angle_alpha   90.00
_cell.angle_beta   90.00
_cell.angle_gamma   90.00
#
_symmetry.space_group_name_H-M   'P 1'
#
loop_
_entity.id
_entity.type
_entity.pdbx_description
1 polymer ?
#
loop_
_entity_poly.entity_id
_entity_poly.type
_entity_poly.pdbx_seq_one_letter_code
_entity_poly.pdbx_strand_id
1 'polypeptide(L)'
;MRATVRDSRTLSLIRPEDLHAYLSARAWHNVRRSGEARFLYRCILDDRKYDLLVPSTNEIDDFPQRIAHIVSTLESVEARSQLEIISDLASTRSDVVRVRRPDAGDGTLPLEDGALLIKSAYEMLLASACSAPLPLAYYRGKRPAKATQYLEKARLGQSERGSYVLTLISPVPPPEPSLGPETIPPYER
;
A
#
# COMPACT_ATOMS: atom_id res chain seq x y z
N MET A 1 -19.25 3.56 -2.57
CA MET A 1 -19.77 3.16 -3.90
C MET A 1 -19.16 1.81 -4.21
N ARG A 2 -19.97 0.77 -4.51
CA ARG A 2 -19.43 -0.52 -4.95
C ARG A 2 -19.32 -0.49 -6.47
N ALA A 3 -18.10 -0.45 -6.97
CA ALA A 3 -17.78 -0.46 -8.39
C ALA A 3 -17.03 -1.74 -8.71
N THR A 4 -17.44 -2.43 -9.77
CA THR A 4 -16.71 -3.60 -10.27
C THR A 4 -15.62 -3.10 -11.22
N VAL A 5 -14.36 -3.39 -10.89
CA VAL A 5 -13.22 -3.02 -11.73
C VAL A 5 -13.04 -4.05 -12.82
N ARG A 6 -13.13 -3.61 -14.07
CA ARG A 6 -12.92 -4.44 -15.28
C ARG A 6 -11.82 -3.92 -16.19
N ASP A 7 -11.19 -2.81 -15.84
CA ASP A 7 -10.11 -2.22 -16.63
C ASP A 7 -8.87 -3.12 -16.57
N SER A 8 -8.56 -3.77 -17.68
CA SER A 8 -7.45 -4.71 -17.76
C SER A 8 -6.11 -4.05 -17.50
N ARG A 9 -5.93 -2.79 -17.90
CA ARG A 9 -4.67 -2.04 -17.67
C ARG A 9 -4.39 -1.85 -16.18
N THR A 10 -5.39 -1.41 -15.42
CA THR A 10 -5.28 -1.27 -13.96
C THR A 10 -4.94 -2.59 -13.29
N LEU A 11 -5.60 -3.68 -13.70
CA LEU A 11 -5.38 -5.00 -13.12
C LEU A 11 -4.00 -5.58 -13.50
N SER A 12 -3.48 -5.29 -14.70
CA SER A 12 -2.12 -5.68 -15.13
C SER A 12 -1.00 -4.99 -14.33
N LEU A 13 -1.26 -3.85 -13.69
CA LEU A 13 -0.25 -3.13 -12.91
C LEU A 13 -0.01 -3.74 -11.54
N ILE A 14 -0.93 -4.57 -11.04
CA ILE A 14 -0.76 -5.28 -9.77
C ILE A 14 0.33 -6.32 -9.94
N ARG A 15 1.29 -6.34 -9.01
CA ARG A 15 2.38 -7.30 -9.05
C ARG A 15 2.02 -8.56 -8.26
N PRO A 16 2.35 -9.77 -8.75
CA PRO A 16 2.12 -11.02 -8.02
C PRO A 16 2.63 -10.97 -6.58
N GLU A 17 3.78 -10.35 -6.37
CA GLU A 17 4.44 -10.29 -5.08
C GLU A 17 3.79 -9.32 -4.08
N ASP A 18 3.05 -8.31 -4.57
CA ASP A 18 2.21 -7.45 -3.71
C ASP A 18 0.98 -8.22 -3.24
N LEU A 19 0.39 -9.05 -4.10
CA LEU A 19 -0.73 -9.91 -3.76
C LEU A 19 -0.33 -10.96 -2.71
N HIS A 20 0.87 -11.56 -2.84
CA HIS A 20 1.41 -12.46 -1.81
C HIS A 20 1.55 -11.78 -0.45
N ALA A 21 2.14 -10.58 -0.42
CA ALA A 21 2.32 -9.83 0.82
C ALA A 21 0.97 -9.44 1.45
N TYR A 22 0.02 -8.97 0.64
CA TYR A 22 -1.31 -8.57 1.08
C TYR A 22 -2.09 -9.71 1.74
N LEU A 23 -2.06 -10.89 1.11
CA LEU A 23 -2.76 -12.07 1.63
C LEU A 23 -2.07 -12.59 2.89
N SER A 24 -0.74 -12.62 2.91
CA SER A 24 0.03 -13.13 4.05
C SER A 24 -0.09 -12.24 5.29
N ALA A 25 -0.32 -10.93 5.11
CA ALA A 25 -0.60 -9.99 6.20
C ALA A 25 -2.04 -10.09 6.75
N ARG A 26 -2.91 -10.88 6.11
CA ARG A 26 -4.32 -11.08 6.49
C ARG A 26 -4.57 -12.54 6.87
N ALA A 27 -5.84 -12.88 7.12
CA ALA A 27 -6.29 -14.23 7.48
C ALA A 27 -6.26 -15.26 6.32
N TRP A 28 -5.38 -15.08 5.33
CA TRP A 28 -5.21 -16.01 4.23
C TRP A 28 -3.97 -16.88 4.46
N HIS A 29 -4.15 -18.18 4.39
CA HIS A 29 -3.06 -19.14 4.57
C HIS A 29 -2.65 -19.75 3.24
N ASN A 30 -1.35 -19.74 2.96
CA ASN A 30 -0.82 -20.43 1.79
C ASN A 30 -0.85 -21.95 2.05
N VAL A 31 -1.66 -22.66 1.27
CA VAL A 31 -1.91 -24.10 1.41
C VAL A 31 -0.93 -24.93 0.57
N ARG A 32 -0.09 -24.29 -0.27
CA ARG A 32 0.75 -24.99 -1.24
C ARG A 32 2.23 -24.62 -1.12
N ARG A 33 3.11 -25.63 -1.19
CA ARG A 33 4.59 -25.46 -1.12
C ARG A 33 5.24 -25.76 -2.47
N SER A 34 6.28 -24.97 -2.76
CA SER A 34 7.38 -25.07 -3.74
C SER A 34 7.22 -25.99 -4.97
N GLY A 35 7.32 -25.41 -6.18
CA GLY A 35 7.50 -26.13 -7.44
C GLY A 35 6.33 -26.02 -8.43
N GLU A 36 5.20 -25.45 -8.01
CA GLU A 36 4.02 -25.28 -8.87
C GLU A 36 3.82 -23.83 -9.28
N ALA A 37 3.42 -23.60 -10.54
CA ALA A 37 3.22 -22.27 -11.12
C ALA A 37 2.06 -21.45 -10.50
N ARG A 38 1.36 -21.99 -9.49
CA ARG A 38 0.19 -21.36 -8.86
C ARG A 38 0.20 -21.61 -7.36
N PHE A 39 0.08 -20.53 -6.60
CA PHE A 39 -0.07 -20.58 -5.15
C PHE A 39 -1.55 -20.62 -4.79
N LEU A 40 -1.91 -21.57 -3.91
CA LEU A 40 -3.27 -21.66 -3.38
C LEU A 40 -3.31 -21.00 -2.01
N TYR A 41 -4.10 -19.94 -1.88
CA TYR A 41 -4.41 -19.31 -0.61
C TYR A 41 -5.82 -19.71 -0.17
N ARG A 42 -5.99 -19.95 1.13
CA ARG A 42 -7.28 -20.32 1.72
C ARG A 42 -7.61 -19.43 2.90
N CYS A 43 -8.86 -19.02 2.96
CA CYS A 43 -9.47 -18.39 4.13
C CYS A 43 -10.74 -19.16 4.52
N ILE A 44 -11.07 -19.16 5.81
CA ILE A 44 -12.32 -19.72 6.33
C ILE A 44 -13.06 -18.58 7.04
N LEU A 45 -14.28 -18.30 6.60
CA LEU A 45 -15.16 -17.28 7.17
C LEU A 45 -16.58 -17.83 7.22
N ASP A 46 -17.24 -17.75 8.37
CA ASP A 46 -18.60 -18.26 8.61
C ASP A 46 -18.81 -19.71 8.13
N ASP A 47 -17.89 -20.61 8.49
CA ASP A 47 -17.83 -22.02 8.07
C ASP A 47 -17.75 -22.26 6.54
N ARG A 48 -17.57 -21.20 5.75
CA ARG A 48 -17.33 -21.29 4.31
C ARG A 48 -15.84 -21.18 4.01
N LYS A 49 -15.39 -22.03 3.09
CA LYS A 49 -14.01 -22.03 2.59
C LYS A 49 -13.93 -21.19 1.32
N TYR A 50 -12.97 -20.28 1.29
CA TYR A 50 -12.64 -19.47 0.12
C TYR A 50 -11.23 -19.83 -0.33
N ASP A 51 -11.10 -20.17 -1.60
CA ASP A 51 -9.83 -20.58 -2.21
C ASP A 51 -9.45 -19.57 -3.31
N LEU A 52 -8.21 -19.10 -3.28
CA LEU A 52 -7.64 -18.16 -4.23
C LEU A 52 -6.43 -18.78 -4.92
N LEU A 53 -6.47 -18.79 -6.25
CA LEU A 53 -5.32 -19.14 -7.08
C LEU A 53 -4.56 -17.88 -7.46
N VAL A 54 -3.42 -17.68 -6.82
CA VAL A 54 -2.53 -16.54 -7.06
C VAL A 54 -1.52 -16.91 -8.14
N PRO A 55 -1.48 -16.17 -9.27
CA PRO A 55 -0.48 -16.38 -10.32
C PRO A 55 0.92 -16.00 -9.80
N SER A 56 1.95 -16.75 -10.20
CA SER A 56 3.34 -16.48 -9.81
C SER A 56 4.04 -15.44 -10.70
N THR A 57 3.44 -15.09 -11.85
CA THR A 57 3.95 -14.12 -12.83
C THR A 57 2.79 -13.34 -13.45
N ASN A 58 3.07 -12.11 -13.89
CA ASN A 58 2.14 -11.27 -14.66
C ASN A 58 2.33 -11.38 -16.19
N GLU A 59 3.23 -12.24 -16.66
CA GLU A 59 3.55 -12.45 -18.08
C GLU A 59 2.61 -13.45 -18.78
N ILE A 60 1.43 -13.71 -18.20
CA ILE A 60 0.40 -14.60 -18.78
C ILE A 60 -0.79 -13.79 -19.29
N ASP A 61 -1.32 -14.17 -20.45
CA ASP A 61 -2.38 -13.43 -21.15
C ASP A 61 -3.65 -13.23 -20.31
N ASP A 62 -3.96 -14.19 -19.43
CA ASP A 62 -5.16 -14.17 -18.58
C ASP A 62 -4.92 -13.57 -17.19
N PHE A 63 -3.76 -12.94 -16.96
CA PHE A 63 -3.41 -12.34 -15.68
C PHE A 63 -4.47 -11.33 -15.19
N PRO A 64 -4.94 -10.35 -15.99
CA PRO A 64 -5.94 -9.38 -15.52
C PRO A 64 -7.24 -10.05 -15.06
N GLN A 65 -7.69 -11.09 -15.76
CA GLN A 65 -8.90 -11.85 -15.43
C GLN A 65 -8.74 -12.60 -14.12
N ARG A 66 -7.54 -13.17 -13.87
CA ARG A 66 -7.21 -13.80 -12.58
C ARG A 66 -7.25 -12.79 -11.44
N ILE A 67 -6.64 -11.62 -11.62
CA ILE A 67 -6.66 -10.56 -10.61
C ILE A 67 -8.09 -10.08 -10.35
N ALA A 68 -8.91 -9.86 -11.40
CA ALA A 68 -10.32 -9.52 -11.24
C ALA A 68 -11.09 -10.55 -10.40
N HIS A 69 -10.88 -11.85 -10.65
CA HIS A 69 -11.51 -12.91 -9.87
C HIS A 69 -11.06 -12.89 -8.39
N ILE A 70 -9.76 -12.69 -8.16
CA ILE A 70 -9.18 -12.58 -6.82
C ILE A 70 -9.80 -11.39 -6.07
N VAL A 71 -9.82 -10.21 -6.69
CA VAL A 71 -10.40 -8.98 -6.09
C VAL A 71 -11.89 -9.17 -5.82
N SER A 72 -12.65 -9.81 -6.71
CA SER A 72 -14.07 -10.10 -6.48
C SER A 72 -14.30 -11.04 -5.29
N THR A 73 -13.41 -12.01 -5.09
CA THR A 73 -13.47 -12.92 -3.95
C THR A 73 -13.11 -12.18 -2.66
N LEU A 74 -12.07 -11.34 -2.69
CA LEU A 74 -11.66 -10.50 -1.55
C LEU A 74 -12.75 -9.49 -1.16
N GLU A 75 -13.45 -8.88 -2.12
CA GLU A 75 -14.60 -8.00 -1.84
C GLU A 75 -15.69 -8.73 -1.04
N SER A 76 -15.94 -10.00 -1.36
CA SER A 76 -16.94 -10.82 -0.68
C SER A 76 -16.49 -11.22 0.73
N VAL A 77 -15.20 -11.57 0.90
CA VAL A 77 -14.63 -12.02 2.18
C VAL A 77 -14.36 -10.85 3.14
N GLU A 78 -13.84 -9.73 2.64
CA GLU A 78 -13.47 -8.57 3.45
C GLU A 78 -14.61 -7.56 3.65
N ALA A 79 -15.72 -7.72 2.91
CA ALA A 79 -16.83 -6.76 2.87
C ALA A 79 -16.42 -5.32 2.48
N ARG A 80 -15.32 -5.18 1.74
CA ARG A 80 -14.73 -3.91 1.26
C ARG A 80 -14.92 -3.74 -0.25
N SER A 81 -14.89 -2.50 -0.72
CA SER A 81 -15.02 -2.25 -2.17
C SER A 81 -13.78 -2.69 -2.93
N GLN A 82 -13.96 -3.08 -4.20
CA GLN A 82 -12.83 -3.46 -5.07
C GLN A 82 -11.79 -2.35 -5.23
N LEU A 83 -12.21 -1.08 -5.24
CA LEU A 83 -11.31 0.07 -5.34
C LEU A 83 -10.40 0.19 -4.11
N GLU A 84 -10.94 -0.01 -2.90
CA GLU A 84 -10.15 -0.02 -1.67
C GLU A 84 -9.16 -1.18 -1.66
N ILE A 85 -9.60 -2.38 -2.09
CA ILE A 85 -8.73 -3.56 -2.16
C ILE A 85 -7.59 -3.34 -3.16
N ILE A 86 -7.88 -2.82 -4.35
CA ILE A 86 -6.87 -2.53 -5.38
C ILE A 86 -5.89 -1.45 -4.91
N SER A 87 -6.40 -0.40 -4.25
CA SER A 87 -5.55 0.64 -3.67
C SER A 87 -4.59 0.07 -2.64
N ASP A 88 -5.08 -0.76 -1.72
CA ASP A 88 -4.24 -1.42 -0.72
C ASP A 88 -3.23 -2.38 -1.37
N LEU A 89 -3.66 -3.16 -2.37
CA LEU A 89 -2.77 -4.06 -3.11
C LEU A 89 -1.61 -3.28 -3.73
N ALA A 90 -1.91 -2.16 -4.39
CA ALA A 90 -0.91 -1.28 -5.00
C ALA A 90 0.02 -0.61 -3.98
N SER A 91 -0.39 -0.49 -2.70
CA SER A 91 0.41 0.10 -1.62
C SER A 91 1.00 -0.90 -0.64
N THR A 92 0.91 -2.22 -0.90
CA THR A 92 1.29 -3.26 0.09
C THR A 92 2.73 -3.14 0.59
N ARG A 93 3.63 -2.60 -0.24
CA ARG A 93 5.06 -2.39 0.08
C ARG A 93 5.39 -0.92 0.36
N SER A 94 4.41 -0.18 0.86
CA SER A 94 4.56 1.24 1.10
C SER A 94 3.77 1.64 2.33
N ASP A 95 4.35 2.54 3.11
CA ASP A 95 3.59 3.27 4.11
C ASP A 95 2.71 4.29 3.41
N VAL A 96 1.44 4.34 3.80
CA VAL A 96 0.47 5.28 3.24
C VAL A 96 0.17 6.36 4.28
N VAL A 97 0.61 7.58 4.01
CA VAL A 97 0.35 8.74 4.87
C VAL A 97 -0.77 9.57 4.24
N ARG A 98 -1.85 9.79 4.99
CA ARG A 98 -2.99 10.58 4.56
C ARG A 98 -2.97 11.94 5.24
N VAL A 99 -2.85 13.01 4.46
CA VAL A 99 -2.93 14.39 4.94
C VAL A 99 -4.31 14.93 4.59
N ARG A 100 -5.09 15.30 5.60
CA ARG A 100 -6.49 15.74 5.46
C ARG A 100 -6.63 17.21 5.84
N ARG A 101 -7.43 17.96 5.08
CA ARG A 101 -7.89 19.30 5.48
C ARG A 101 -9.27 19.19 6.15
N PRO A 102 -9.41 19.32 7.48
CA PRO A 102 -10.66 19.01 8.17
C PRO A 102 -11.88 19.85 7.71
N ASP A 103 -11.67 21.11 7.33
CA ASP A 103 -12.74 22.07 7.04
C ASP A 103 -13.28 22.03 5.59
N ALA A 104 -12.78 21.13 4.75
CA ALA A 104 -13.25 20.94 3.37
C ALA A 104 -14.55 20.10 3.34
N GLY A 105 -15.62 20.60 3.98
CA GLY A 105 -16.85 19.85 4.27
C GLY A 105 -17.65 19.42 3.03
N ASP A 106 -17.59 20.19 1.94
CA ASP A 106 -18.24 19.89 0.66
C ASP A 106 -17.37 19.09 -0.31
N GLY A 107 -16.16 18.70 0.14
CA GLY A 107 -15.17 18.01 -0.67
C GLY A 107 -14.44 18.90 -1.67
N THR A 108 -14.60 20.22 -1.57
CA THR A 108 -13.86 21.21 -2.36
C THR A 108 -12.82 21.91 -1.51
N LEU A 109 -11.85 22.53 -2.18
CA LEU A 109 -10.79 23.30 -1.56
C LEU A 109 -10.43 24.46 -2.49
N PRO A 110 -10.25 25.70 -1.99
CA PRO A 110 -9.71 26.77 -2.81
C PRO A 110 -8.40 26.35 -3.47
N LEU A 111 -8.18 26.80 -4.71
CA LEU A 111 -7.01 26.38 -5.50
C LEU A 111 -5.68 26.69 -4.79
N GLU A 112 -5.59 27.86 -4.16
CA GLU A 112 -4.41 28.28 -3.40
C GLU A 112 -4.15 27.38 -2.18
N ASP A 113 -5.22 27.02 -1.46
CA ASP A 113 -5.14 26.09 -0.33
C ASP A 113 -4.71 24.69 -0.80
N GLY A 114 -5.15 24.27 -1.99
CA GLY A 114 -4.69 23.02 -2.60
C GLY A 114 -3.20 23.03 -2.92
N ALA A 115 -2.69 24.12 -3.49
CA ALA A 115 -1.26 24.29 -3.74
C ALA A 115 -0.45 24.29 -2.43
N LEU A 116 -0.97 24.99 -1.40
CA LEU A 116 -0.37 25.03 -0.08
C LEU A 116 -0.35 23.64 0.57
N LEU A 117 -1.45 22.89 0.50
CA LEU A 117 -1.55 21.54 1.07
C LEU A 117 -0.49 20.60 0.49
N ILE A 118 -0.32 20.60 -0.84
CA ILE A 118 0.70 19.78 -1.51
C ILE A 118 2.10 20.18 -1.04
N LYS A 119 2.39 21.50 -0.98
CA LYS A 119 3.68 22.01 -0.49
C LYS A 119 3.94 21.61 0.96
N SER A 120 2.97 21.79 1.85
CA SER A 120 3.09 21.44 3.26
C SER A 120 3.28 19.93 3.46
N ALA A 121 2.58 19.10 2.68
CA ALA A 121 2.76 17.65 2.72
C ALA A 121 4.17 17.22 2.28
N TYR A 122 4.71 17.86 1.23
CA TYR A 122 6.10 17.65 0.80
C TYR A 122 7.10 18.06 1.89
N GLU A 123 6.93 19.24 2.48
CA GLU A 123 7.81 19.75 3.55
C GLU A 123 7.74 18.90 4.82
N MET A 124 6.54 18.40 5.18
CA MET A 124 6.33 17.46 6.28
C MET A 124 7.13 16.17 6.05
N LEU A 125 6.97 15.54 4.88
CA LEU A 125 7.67 14.28 4.57
C LEU A 125 9.19 14.49 4.51
N LEU A 126 9.63 15.64 3.98
CA LEU A 126 11.04 16.03 3.98
C LEU A 126 11.60 16.15 5.40
N ALA A 127 10.89 16.85 6.28
CA ALA A 127 11.30 17.03 7.67
C ALA A 127 11.41 15.67 8.38
N SER A 128 10.41 14.80 8.21
CA SER A 128 10.44 13.43 8.75
C SER A 128 11.63 12.63 8.24
N ALA A 129 11.92 12.70 6.93
CA ALA A 129 13.07 12.02 6.33
C ALA A 129 14.42 12.54 6.83
N CYS A 130 14.52 13.84 7.15
CA CYS A 130 15.72 14.42 7.76
C CYS A 130 15.90 13.95 9.21
N SER A 131 14.81 13.73 9.95
CA SER A 131 14.84 13.30 11.35
C SER A 131 15.08 11.82 11.59
N ALA A 132 14.74 10.96 10.63
CA ALA A 132 14.95 9.52 10.78
C ALA A 132 16.40 9.10 11.11
N PRO A 133 17.46 9.60 10.42
CA PRO A 133 18.84 9.23 10.77
C PRO A 133 19.39 10.00 11.98
N LEU A 134 18.95 11.24 12.20
CA LEU A 134 19.40 12.09 13.30
C LEU A 134 18.31 13.12 13.64
N PRO A 135 17.58 12.94 14.76
CA PRO A 135 16.55 13.88 15.17
C PRO A 135 17.18 15.15 15.72
N LEU A 136 16.98 16.27 15.02
CA LEU A 136 17.45 17.60 15.41
C LEU A 136 16.27 18.56 15.46
N ALA A 137 16.31 19.52 16.39
CA ALA A 137 15.30 20.59 16.45
C ALA A 137 15.31 21.48 15.20
N TYR A 138 16.46 21.58 14.51
CA TYR A 138 16.61 22.39 13.31
C TYR A 138 17.75 21.88 12.42
N TYR A 139 17.49 21.75 11.12
CA TYR A 139 18.48 21.35 10.11
C TYR A 139 19.02 22.58 9.40
N ARG A 140 20.30 22.92 9.62
CA ARG A 140 20.99 24.04 8.96
C ARG A 140 21.64 23.60 7.65
N GLY A 141 21.58 24.45 6.63
CA GLY A 141 22.34 24.29 5.39
C GLY A 141 21.70 23.33 4.38
N LYS A 142 22.54 22.60 3.62
CA LYS A 142 22.08 21.73 2.54
C LYS A 142 21.34 20.51 3.11
N ARG A 143 20.20 20.19 2.50
CA ARG A 143 19.38 19.02 2.87
C ARG A 143 20.21 17.73 2.80
N PRO A 144 20.09 16.82 3.77
CA PRO A 144 20.76 15.53 3.72
C PRO A 144 20.43 14.79 2.42
N ALA A 145 21.46 14.33 1.69
CA ALA A 145 21.27 13.68 0.39
C ALA A 145 20.33 12.47 0.48
N LYS A 146 20.42 11.68 1.57
CA LYS A 146 19.55 10.54 1.83
C LYS A 146 18.06 10.92 1.95
N ALA A 147 17.75 12.05 2.56
CA ALA A 147 16.37 12.53 2.69
C ALA A 147 15.80 12.93 1.32
N THR A 148 16.59 13.64 0.51
CA THR A 148 16.19 14.01 -0.86
C THR A 148 16.00 12.78 -1.74
N GLN A 149 16.94 11.83 -1.71
CA GLN A 149 16.84 10.55 -2.45
C GLN A 149 15.64 9.70 -2.03
N TYR A 150 15.25 9.77 -0.76
CA TYR A 150 14.04 9.11 -0.29
C TYR A 150 12.78 9.76 -0.88
N LEU A 151 12.69 11.10 -0.89
CA LEU A 151 11.55 11.81 -1.48
C LEU A 151 11.39 11.57 -2.98
N GLU A 152 12.48 11.37 -3.72
CA GLU A 152 12.43 11.01 -5.16
C GLU A 152 11.70 9.68 -5.41
N LYS A 153 11.63 8.80 -4.41
CA LYS A 153 10.94 7.51 -4.48
C LYS A 153 9.50 7.59 -3.95
N ALA A 154 9.19 8.58 -3.13
CA ALA A 154 7.84 8.81 -2.64
C ALA A 154 6.92 9.25 -3.78
N ARG A 155 5.63 8.88 -3.69
CA ARG A 155 4.65 9.18 -4.74
C ARG A 155 3.40 9.82 -4.15
N LEU A 156 2.73 10.62 -4.96
CA LEU A 156 1.36 11.04 -4.67
C LEU A 156 0.41 9.96 -5.17
N GLY A 157 -0.46 9.49 -4.29
CA GLY A 157 -1.62 8.69 -4.64
C GLY A 157 -2.75 9.56 -5.19
N GLN A 158 -3.84 8.91 -5.62
CA GLN A 158 -5.06 9.62 -5.97
C GLN A 158 -5.66 10.30 -4.73
N SER A 159 -6.30 11.45 -4.93
CA SER A 159 -7.06 12.09 -3.87
C SER A 159 -8.31 11.26 -3.54
N GLU A 160 -8.58 11.11 -2.25
CA GLU A 160 -9.77 10.40 -1.78
C GLU A 160 -10.92 11.40 -1.57
N ARG A 161 -12.16 10.92 -1.79
CA ARG A 161 -13.35 11.73 -1.53
C ARG A 161 -13.54 11.91 -0.02
N GLY A 162 -13.74 13.14 0.41
CA GLY A 162 -13.84 13.54 1.82
C GLY A 162 -13.30 14.96 1.96
N SER A 163 -12.90 15.37 3.17
CA SER A 163 -12.33 16.70 3.41
C SER A 163 -10.92 16.83 2.80
N TYR A 164 -10.88 16.87 1.46
CA TYR A 164 -9.72 16.95 0.57
C TYR A 164 -8.48 16.21 1.12
N VAL A 165 -8.42 14.90 0.87
CA VAL A 165 -7.37 14.02 1.40
C VAL A 165 -6.28 13.84 0.34
N LEU A 166 -5.05 14.20 0.71
CA LEU A 166 -3.84 13.95 -0.05
C LEU A 166 -3.17 12.67 0.44
N THR A 167 -2.96 11.72 -0.47
CA THR A 167 -2.33 10.43 -0.17
C THR A 167 -0.86 10.46 -0.58
N LEU A 168 0.04 10.24 0.38
CA LEU A 168 1.48 10.07 0.15
C LEU A 168 1.82 8.58 0.28
N ILE A 169 2.52 8.04 -0.72
CA ILE A 169 2.97 6.66 -0.78
C ILE A 169 4.48 6.67 -0.55
N SER A 170 4.89 6.21 0.63
CA SER A 170 6.28 6.09 1.05
C SER A 170 6.76 4.66 0.86
N PRO A 171 7.67 4.36 -0.08
CA PRO A 171 8.12 2.99 -0.31
C PRO A 171 8.91 2.45 0.88
N VAL A 172 8.60 1.23 1.30
CA VAL A 172 9.34 0.50 2.32
C VAL A 172 10.17 -0.56 1.61
N PRO A 173 11.48 -0.68 1.89
CA PRO A 173 12.27 -1.79 1.37
C PRO A 173 11.63 -3.11 1.82
N PRO A 174 11.66 -4.17 0.98
CA PRO A 174 11.19 -5.47 1.41
C PRO A 174 11.93 -5.86 2.69
N PRO A 175 11.24 -6.49 3.67
CA PRO A 175 11.90 -6.93 4.88
C PRO A 175 13.07 -7.81 4.49
N GLU A 176 14.26 -7.52 5.04
CA GLU A 176 15.40 -8.40 4.87
C GLU A 176 15.01 -9.78 5.42
N PRO A 177 15.33 -10.89 4.73
CA PRO A 177 15.03 -12.21 5.24
C PRO A 177 15.73 -12.36 6.59
N SER A 178 14.95 -12.45 7.67
CA SER A 178 15.45 -12.57 9.04
C SER A 178 16.35 -13.81 9.12
N LEU A 179 17.67 -13.60 9.12
CA LEU A 179 18.65 -14.63 9.40
C LEU A 179 18.64 -14.89 10.92
N GLY A 180 17.72 -15.75 11.35
CA GLY A 180 17.68 -16.30 12.70
C GLY A 180 16.65 -15.68 13.65
N PRO A 181 16.41 -16.32 14.81
CA PRO A 181 15.45 -15.83 15.79
C PRO A 181 15.89 -14.47 16.32
N GLU A 182 15.01 -13.47 16.18
CA GLU A 182 15.19 -12.14 16.76
C GLU A 182 15.32 -12.26 18.28
N THR A 183 16.55 -12.17 18.79
CA THR A 183 16.76 -11.82 20.20
C THR A 183 16.43 -10.35 20.34
N ILE A 184 15.15 -10.05 20.60
CA ILE A 184 14.72 -8.71 21.01
C ILE A 184 15.34 -8.46 22.39
N PRO A 185 16.32 -7.55 22.55
CA PRO A 185 16.80 -7.22 23.87
C PRO A 185 15.66 -6.54 24.64
N PRO A 186 15.43 -6.90 25.92
CA PRO A 186 14.40 -6.26 26.71
C PRO A 186 14.72 -4.78 26.81
N TYR A 187 13.75 -3.95 26.43
CA TYR A 187 13.80 -2.51 26.69
C TYR A 187 14.00 -2.32 28.19
N GLU A 188 15.14 -1.75 28.59
CA GLU A 188 15.33 -1.31 29.97
C GLU A 188 14.31 -0.22 30.28
N ARG A 189 13.67 -0.36 31.46
CA ARG A 189 12.68 0.56 32.02
C ARG A 189 13.34 1.84 32.52
#